data_AF-A0A8S2A302-F1
#
_entry.id   AF-A0A8S2A302-F1
#
_cell.length_a   1.000
_cell.length_b   1.000
_cell.length_c   1.000
_cell.angle_alpha   90.00
_cell.angle_beta   90.00
_cell.angle_gamma   90.00
#
_symmetry.space_group_name_H-M   'P 1'
#
loop_
_entity.id
_entity.type
_entity.pdbx_description
1 polymer ?
#
loop_
_entity_poly.entity_id
_entity_poly.type
_entity_poly.pdbx_seq_one_letter_code
_entity_poly.pdbx_strand_id
1 'polypeptide(L)'
;MAMLVRLVRGEWRKDDEGRYEHVSALEGFTMAVRLRETDGYNKVVTAVKERLALRETDDIELSYQWPQWMMGPEWKRADPIYILNDEDMTLFMAIRADLEEPKKSLPKHSPK
;
A
#
# COMPACT_ATOMS: atom_id res chain seq x y z
N MET A 1 -2.61 13.26 -10.90
CA MET A 1 -2.10 11.99 -11.48
C MET A 1 -3.04 10.83 -11.15
N ALA A 2 -2.96 9.70 -11.86
CA ALA A 2 -3.67 8.48 -11.49
C ALA A 2 -2.70 7.29 -11.48
N MET A 3 -2.72 6.50 -10.41
CA MET A 3 -1.82 5.40 -10.15
C MET A 3 -2.57 4.07 -10.13
N LEU A 4 -1.92 3.01 -10.56
CA LEU A 4 -2.44 1.66 -10.42
C LEU A 4 -1.78 1.01 -9.19
N VAL A 5 -2.59 0.65 -8.20
CA VAL A 5 -2.10 -0.04 -6.99
C VAL A 5 -2.61 -1.46 -6.97
N ARG A 6 -1.76 -2.37 -6.48
CA ARG A 6 -2.13 -3.76 -6.24
C ARG A 6 -2.99 -3.82 -4.98
N LEU A 7 -4.18 -4.41 -5.11
CA LEU A 7 -5.07 -4.75 -4.02
C LEU A 7 -4.86 -6.22 -3.65
N VAL A 8 -4.60 -6.47 -2.38
CA VAL A 8 -4.46 -7.82 -1.82
C VAL A 8 -5.47 -7.95 -0.68
N ARG A 9 -6.31 -8.98 -0.74
CA ARG A 9 -7.21 -9.33 0.35
C ARG A 9 -6.53 -10.36 1.24
N GLY A 10 -6.58 -10.17 2.54
CA GLY A 10 -5.97 -11.06 3.51
C GLY A 10 -6.11 -10.53 4.92
N GLU A 11 -5.34 -11.12 5.81
CA GLU A 11 -5.27 -10.73 7.22
C GLU A 11 -3.82 -10.53 7.63
N TRP A 12 -3.60 -9.61 8.58
CA TRP A 12 -2.32 -9.45 9.22
C TRP A 12 -2.18 -10.48 10.34
N ARG A 13 -1.15 -11.33 10.25
CA ARG A 13 -0.80 -12.27 11.31
C ARG A 13 0.51 -11.84 11.95
N LYS A 14 0.54 -11.89 13.28
CA LYS A 14 1.75 -11.67 14.07
C LYS A 14 2.46 -13.02 14.27
N ASP A 15 3.74 -13.09 13.91
CA ASP A 15 4.57 -14.27 14.15
C ASP A 15 5.06 -14.35 15.60
N ASP A 16 5.72 -15.46 15.95
CA ASP A 16 6.26 -15.72 17.30
C ASP A 16 7.35 -14.72 17.72
N GLU A 17 7.96 -14.02 16.77
CA GLU A 17 8.95 -12.97 16.99
C GLU A 17 8.30 -11.58 17.08
N GLY A 18 6.96 -11.52 16.99
CA GLY A 18 6.17 -10.31 17.12
C GLY A 18 6.09 -9.46 15.84
N ARG A 19 6.46 -10.00 14.68
CA ARG A 19 6.44 -9.30 13.39
C ARG A 19 5.14 -9.59 12.65
N TYR A 20 4.64 -8.60 11.90
CA TYR A 20 3.44 -8.77 11.08
C TYR A 20 3.76 -9.28 9.68
N GLU A 21 2.97 -10.25 9.22
CA GLU A 21 2.95 -10.77 7.87
C GLU A 21 1.53 -10.71 7.31
N HIS A 22 1.40 -10.22 6.07
CA HIS A 22 0.13 -10.24 5.38
C HIS A 22 -0.11 -11.61 4.76
N VAL A 23 -1.02 -12.38 5.35
CA VAL A 23 -1.44 -13.68 4.83
C VAL A 23 -2.58 -13.44 3.84
N SER A 24 -2.27 -13.64 2.55
CA SER A 24 -3.24 -13.40 1.47
C SER A 24 -4.32 -14.49 1.46
N ALA A 25 -5.60 -14.08 1.47
CA ALA A 25 -6.73 -15.01 1.49
C ALA A 25 -6.98 -15.72 0.15
N LEU A 26 -6.48 -15.16 -0.95
CA LEU A 26 -6.57 -15.73 -2.29
C LEU A 26 -5.15 -15.86 -2.85
N GLU A 27 -4.56 -17.05 -2.75
CA GLU A 27 -3.31 -17.35 -3.44
C GLU A 27 -3.52 -17.15 -4.96
N GLY A 28 -2.74 -16.26 -5.56
CA GLY A 28 -2.70 -16.06 -7.01
C GLY A 28 -3.62 -14.98 -7.60
N PHE A 29 -4.65 -14.50 -6.88
CA PHE A 29 -5.49 -13.39 -7.36
C PHE A 29 -5.04 -12.06 -6.79
N THR A 30 -4.25 -11.33 -7.58
CA THR A 30 -3.92 -9.94 -7.29
C THR A 30 -4.81 -9.03 -8.12
N MET A 31 -5.66 -8.28 -7.44
CA MET A 31 -6.48 -7.26 -8.07
C MET A 31 -5.69 -5.98 -8.18
N ALA A 32 -6.13 -5.09 -9.06
CA ALA A 32 -5.62 -3.73 -9.11
C ALA A 32 -6.77 -2.74 -9.00
N VAL A 33 -6.50 -1.64 -8.31
CA VAL A 33 -7.40 -0.50 -8.17
C VAL A 33 -6.67 0.72 -8.72
N ARG A 34 -7.39 1.52 -9.52
CA ARG A 34 -6.87 2.78 -10.02
C ARG A 34 -7.25 3.88 -9.05
N LEU A 35 -6.26 4.55 -8.49
CA LEU A 35 -6.42 5.65 -7.55
C LEU A 35 -5.99 6.96 -8.20
N ARG A 36 -6.70 8.04 -7.92
CA ARG A 36 -6.30 9.41 -8.26
C ARG A 36 -5.91 10.14 -6.99
N GLU A 37 -5.02 11.12 -7.10
CA GLU A 37 -4.62 11.97 -5.95
C GLU A 37 -5.81 12.71 -5.32
N THR A 38 -6.86 12.98 -6.11
CA THR A 38 -8.09 13.63 -5.65
C THR A 38 -9.10 12.65 -5.04
N ASP A 39 -8.81 11.35 -5.02
CA ASP A 39 -9.73 10.35 -4.49
C ASP A 39 -9.58 10.28 -2.96
N GLY A 40 -10.59 10.79 -2.25
CA GLY A 40 -10.68 10.65 -0.80
C GLY A 40 -10.96 9.22 -0.36
N TYR A 41 -10.76 8.96 0.93
CA TYR A 41 -10.86 7.67 1.59
C TYR A 41 -12.16 6.93 1.28
N ASN A 42 -13.31 7.58 1.48
CA ASN A 42 -14.63 6.96 1.24
C ASN A 42 -14.80 6.50 -0.21
N LYS A 43 -14.28 7.26 -1.17
CA LYS A 43 -14.34 6.89 -2.59
C LYS A 43 -13.48 5.67 -2.87
N VAL A 44 -12.31 5.58 -2.26
CA VAL A 44 -11.41 4.42 -2.37
C VAL A 44 -12.03 3.19 -1.72
N VAL A 45 -12.64 3.33 -0.55
CA VAL A 45 -13.39 2.27 0.13
C VAL A 45 -14.49 1.72 -0.78
N THR A 46 -15.31 2.60 -1.38
CA THR A 46 -16.36 2.18 -2.32
C THR A 46 -15.77 1.44 -3.51
N ALA A 47 -14.71 1.97 -4.15
CA ALA A 47 -14.06 1.32 -5.28
C ALA A 47 -13.48 -0.06 -4.94
N VAL A 48 -12.93 -0.23 -3.73
CA VAL A 48 -12.42 -1.52 -3.25
C VAL A 48 -13.57 -2.49 -2.98
N LYS A 49 -14.66 -2.04 -2.35
CA LYS A 49 -15.87 -2.87 -2.11
C LYS A 49 -16.47 -3.35 -3.43
N GLU A 50 -16.65 -2.45 -4.40
CA GLU A 50 -17.11 -2.79 -5.76
C GLU A 50 -16.18 -3.81 -6.41
N ARG A 51 -14.86 -3.60 -6.32
CA ARG A 51 -13.88 -4.50 -6.91
C ARG A 51 -13.93 -5.90 -6.30
N LEU A 52 -14.16 -6.00 -5.00
CA LEU A 52 -14.27 -7.26 -4.24
C LEU A 52 -15.69 -7.86 -4.23
N ALA A 53 -16.66 -7.22 -4.90
CA ALA A 53 -18.07 -7.58 -4.86
C ALA A 53 -18.65 -7.69 -3.43
N LEU A 54 -18.22 -6.78 -2.55
CA LEU A 54 -18.71 -6.65 -1.17
C LEU A 54 -19.95 -5.77 -1.11
N ARG A 55 -20.77 -5.95 -0.07
CA ARG A 55 -21.93 -5.11 0.21
C ARG A 55 -21.48 -3.78 0.79
N GLU A 56 -22.31 -2.74 0.65
CA GLU A 56 -22.04 -1.43 1.26
C GLU A 56 -21.90 -1.53 2.79
N THR A 57 -22.65 -2.43 3.42
CA THR A 57 -22.64 -2.68 4.87
C THR A 57 -21.45 -3.51 5.35
N ASP A 58 -20.66 -4.10 4.46
CA ASP A 58 -19.50 -4.89 4.88
C ASP A 58 -18.39 -3.94 5.32
N ASP A 59 -17.84 -4.13 6.51
CA ASP A 59 -16.71 -3.34 6.98
C ASP A 59 -15.42 -3.82 6.31
N ILE A 60 -14.60 -2.86 5.85
CA ILE A 60 -13.27 -3.15 5.31
C ILE A 60 -12.25 -2.23 5.96
N GLU A 61 -11.05 -2.77 6.18
CA GLU A 61 -9.90 -2.02 6.64
C GLU A 61 -8.87 -1.94 5.52
N LEU A 62 -8.48 -0.71 5.18
CA LEU A 62 -7.41 -0.48 4.22
C LEU A 62 -6.10 -0.34 4.98
N SER A 63 -5.09 -1.10 4.58
CA SER A 63 -3.76 -1.02 5.18
C SER A 63 -2.67 -1.33 4.18
N TYR A 64 -1.46 -0.86 4.48
CA TYR A 64 -0.27 -1.10 3.68
C TYR A 64 0.95 -1.27 4.59
N GLN A 65 2.02 -1.80 4.01
CA GLN A 65 3.32 -1.88 4.66
C GLN A 65 4.24 -0.77 4.18
N TRP A 66 5.07 -0.25 5.08
CA TRP A 66 6.14 0.65 4.70
C TRP A 66 6.99 0.02 3.58
N PRO A 67 7.26 0.76 2.50
CA PRO A 67 8.26 0.36 1.52
C PRO A 67 9.60 0.07 2.19
N GLN A 68 10.30 -0.94 1.68
CA GLN A 68 11.58 -1.38 2.24
C GLN A 68 12.64 -0.27 2.31
N TRP A 69 12.59 0.72 1.42
CA TRP A 69 13.55 1.83 1.41
C TRP A 69 13.35 2.85 2.56
N MET A 70 12.17 2.88 3.18
CA MET A 70 11.91 3.67 4.40
C MET A 70 12.06 2.84 5.68
N MET A 71 12.30 1.53 5.55
CA MET A 71 12.57 0.66 6.68
C MET A 71 14.06 0.70 7.02
N GLY A 72 14.40 0.71 8.31
CA GLY A 72 15.79 0.61 8.77
C GLY A 72 16.42 -0.74 8.37
N PRO A 73 17.77 -0.87 8.40
CA PRO A 73 18.47 -2.09 8.00
C PRO A 73 18.07 -3.34 8.82
N GLU A 74 17.62 -3.14 10.07
CA GLU A 74 17.14 -4.20 10.95
C GLU A 74 15.64 -4.51 10.79
N TRP A 75 14.89 -3.67 10.05
CA TRP A 75 13.44 -3.81 9.88
C TRP A 75 13.14 -4.73 8.70
N LYS A 76 13.09 -6.03 8.99
CA LYS A 76 12.77 -7.05 7.99
C LYS A 76 11.28 -7.05 7.58
N ARG A 77 10.38 -6.63 8.47
CA ARG A 77 8.92 -6.54 8.28
C ARG A 77 8.36 -5.39 9.13
N ALA A 78 7.55 -4.52 8.54
CA ALA A 78 6.91 -3.41 9.23
C ALA A 78 5.49 -3.76 9.69
N ASP A 79 5.07 -3.10 10.77
CA ASP A 79 3.69 -3.09 11.23
C ASP A 79 2.75 -2.60 10.11
N PRO A 80 1.50 -3.10 10.07
CA PRO A 80 0.51 -2.58 9.14
C PRO A 80 0.18 -1.13 9.46
N ILE A 81 0.22 -0.28 8.45
CA ILE A 81 -0.23 1.11 8.53
C ILE A 81 -1.65 1.14 8.01
N TYR A 82 -2.58 1.52 8.88
CA TYR A 82 -3.97 1.65 8.52
C TYR A 82 -4.24 3.01 7.89
N ILE A 83 -5.05 3.00 6.84
CA ILE A 83 -5.56 4.20 6.21
C ILE A 83 -6.96 4.40 6.77
N LEU A 84 -7.17 5.46 7.53
CA LEU A 84 -8.44 5.71 8.25
C LEU A 84 -9.19 6.92 7.69
N ASN A 85 -8.50 7.82 6.99
CA ASN A 85 -9.04 9.08 6.51
C ASN A 85 -8.30 9.62 5.25
N ASP A 86 -8.70 10.81 4.80
CA ASP A 86 -8.15 11.47 3.62
C ASP A 86 -6.69 11.93 3.79
N GLU A 87 -6.26 12.23 5.02
CA GLU A 87 -4.87 12.59 5.32
C GLU A 87 -3.95 11.36 5.17
N ASP A 88 -4.38 10.21 5.69
CA ASP A 88 -3.65 8.94 5.53
C ASP A 88 -3.59 8.51 4.06
N MET A 89 -4.67 8.75 3.30
CA MET A 89 -4.69 8.52 1.85
C MET A 89 -3.67 9.41 1.14
N THR A 90 -3.56 10.68 1.55
CA THR A 90 -2.59 11.62 0.98
C THR A 90 -1.16 11.13 1.22
N LEU A 91 -0.87 10.67 2.45
CA LEU A 91 0.44 10.09 2.78
C LEU A 91 0.71 8.83 1.95
N PHE A 92 -0.25 7.92 1.85
CA PHE A 92 -0.11 6.72 1.02
C PHE A 92 0.20 7.06 -0.45
N MET A 93 -0.50 8.04 -1.02
CA MET A 93 -0.28 8.48 -2.40
C MET A 93 1.09 9.12 -2.59
N ALA A 94 1.56 9.94 -1.64
CA ALA A 94 2.90 10.52 -1.68
C ALA A 94 3.99 9.45 -1.68
N ILE A 95 3.87 8.45 -0.80
CA ILE A 95 4.79 7.31 -0.73
C ILE A 95 4.81 6.52 -2.06
N ARG A 96 3.65 6.36 -2.69
CA ARG A 96 3.54 5.66 -3.98
C ARG A 96 4.14 6.48 -5.12
N ALA A 97 4.02 7.81 -5.10
CA ALA A 97 4.67 8.70 -6.06
C ALA A 97 6.20 8.57 -6.03
N ASP A 98 6.79 8.58 -4.83
CA ASP A 98 8.24 8.40 -4.65
C ASP A 98 8.75 7.03 -5.16
N LEU A 99 7.90 6.00 -5.10
CA LEU A 99 8.23 4.67 -5.64
C LEU A 99 8.21 4.61 -7.17
N GLU A 100 7.35 5.41 -7.82
CA GLU A 100 7.23 5.47 -9.28
C GLU A 100 8.26 6.40 -9.92
N GLU A 101 8.86 7.33 -9.17
CA GLU A 101 9.99 8.10 -9.67
C GLU A 101 11.19 7.16 -9.92
N PRO A 102 11.64 6.96 -11.17
CA PRO A 102 12.89 6.29 -11.38
C PRO A 102 13.94 7.15 -10.70
N LYS A 103 14.66 6.59 -9.71
CA LYS A 103 15.91 7.17 -9.21
C LYS A 103 16.74 7.47 -10.44
N LYS A 104 16.73 8.72 -10.90
CA LYS A 104 17.63 9.20 -11.94
C LYS A 104 19.00 8.88 -11.39
N SER A 105 19.62 7.85 -11.97
CA SER A 105 20.98 7.46 -11.66
C SER A 105 21.82 8.72 -11.65
N LEU A 106 22.28 9.13 -10.47
CA LEU A 106 23.27 10.18 -10.33
C LEU A 106 24.40 9.85 -11.32
N PRO A 107 24.83 10.80 -12.18
CA PRO A 107 25.95 10.53 -13.07
C PRO A 107 27.15 10.15 -12.20
N LYS A 108 27.66 8.94 -12.41
CA LYS A 108 28.97 8.51 -11.89
C LYS A 108 30.01 9.43 -12.52
N HIS A 109 30.32 10.55 -11.87
CA HIS A 109 31.50 11.32 -12.23
C HIS A 109 32.72 10.55 -11.72
N SER A 110 33.38 9.88 -12.67
CA SER A 110 34.71 9.30 -12.53
C SER A 110 35.69 10.35 -12.00
N PRO A 111 36.58 10.01 -11.05
CA PRO A 111 37.70 10.89 -10.72
C PRO A 111 38.64 10.96 -11.93
N LYS A 112 39.05 12.18 -12.27
CA LYS A 112 40.22 12.41 -13.14
C LYS A 112 41.49 12.15 -12.36
#